data_AF-A0A0Q9SH76-F1
#
_entry.id   AF-A0A0Q9SH76-F1
#
_cell.length_a   1.000
_cell.length_b   1.000
_cell.length_c   1.000
_cell.angle_alpha   90.00
_cell.angle_beta   90.00
_cell.angle_gamma   90.00
#
_symmetry.space_group_name_H-M   'P 1'
#
loop_
_entity.id
_entity.type
_entity.pdbx_description
1 polymer ?
#
loop_
_entity_poly.entity_id
_entity_poly.type
_entity_poly.pdbx_seq_one_letter_code
_entity_poly.pdbx_strand_id
1 'polypeptide(L)'
;MRRGLLKDLANTPTQIACGWRLYGDLPRLRQLSGSVVTVDLLSGTATVEDRELSPSLEIAEETSRWLRDRFQRDGVPAQTVTAARMTLAPRADNRGTLTVECATVLETDSRTYDSRDATRWARGD
;
A
#
# COMPACT_ATOMS: atom_id res chain seq x y z
N MET A 1 9.99 18.77 -12.06
CA MET A 1 9.37 18.13 -10.88
C MET A 1 10.45 17.88 -9.83
N ARG A 2 10.25 18.23 -8.56
CA ARG A 2 11.30 18.10 -7.53
C ARG A 2 11.53 16.61 -7.23
N ARG A 3 12.76 16.11 -7.38
CA ARG A 3 13.13 14.69 -7.12
C ARG A 3 12.71 14.18 -5.73
N GLY A 4 12.64 15.07 -4.73
CA GLY A 4 12.12 14.74 -3.40
C GLY A 4 10.63 14.37 -3.40
N LEU A 5 9.82 15.05 -4.22
CA LEU A 5 8.37 14.87 -4.22
C LEU A 5 7.95 13.45 -4.67
N LEU A 6 8.52 12.93 -5.76
CA LEU A 6 8.20 11.58 -6.26
C LEU A 6 8.69 10.48 -5.31
N LYS A 7 9.82 10.73 -4.63
CA LYS A 7 10.31 9.83 -3.59
C LYS A 7 9.35 9.83 -2.38
N ASP A 8 8.89 11.00 -1.95
CA ASP A 8 7.92 11.13 -0.86
C ASP A 8 6.60 10.44 -1.24
N LEU A 9 6.15 10.60 -2.49
CA LEU A 9 4.96 9.93 -3.03
C LEU A 9 5.06 8.40 -2.96
N ALA A 10 6.24 7.83 -3.17
CA ALA A 10 6.47 6.39 -3.03
C ALA A 10 6.59 5.95 -1.57
N ASN A 11 7.15 6.78 -0.69
CA ASN A 11 7.35 6.43 0.72
C ASN A 11 6.04 6.43 1.52
N THR A 12 5.18 7.42 1.30
CA THR A 12 4.05 7.65 2.19
C THR A 12 3.02 6.51 2.20
N PRO A 13 2.65 5.84 1.09
CA PRO A 13 1.73 4.70 1.16
C PRO A 13 2.26 3.57 2.06
N THR A 14 3.56 3.27 1.96
CA THR A 14 4.22 2.32 2.88
C THR A 14 4.09 2.78 4.34
N GLN A 15 4.33 4.07 4.62
CA GLN A 15 4.22 4.64 5.97
C GLN A 15 2.79 4.64 6.50
N ILE A 16 1.79 4.91 5.66
CA ILE A 16 0.35 4.85 6.01
C ILE A 16 0.01 3.43 6.44
N ALA A 17 0.37 2.43 5.62
CA ALA A 17 0.13 1.03 5.92
C ALA A 17 0.88 0.58 7.19
N CYS A 18 2.17 0.90 7.31
CA CYS A 18 2.99 0.43 8.43
C CYS A 18 2.72 1.14 9.77
N GLY A 19 2.20 2.37 9.74
CA GLY A 19 2.03 3.17 10.95
C GLY A 19 0.85 2.71 11.81
N TRP A 20 -0.36 2.72 11.26
CA TRP A 20 -1.60 2.50 12.04
C TRP A 20 -2.84 2.23 11.19
N ARG A 21 -2.80 2.43 9.86
CA ARG A 21 -4.03 2.37 9.06
C ARG A 21 -4.49 0.96 8.68
N LEU A 22 -3.78 -0.08 9.12
CA LEU A 22 -4.19 -1.46 8.89
C LEU A 22 -5.16 -2.01 9.95
N TYR A 23 -5.48 -1.30 11.05
CA TYR A 23 -6.35 -1.81 12.13
C TYR A 23 -7.70 -2.36 11.61
N GLY A 24 -8.39 -1.64 10.72
CA GLY A 24 -9.65 -2.09 10.12
C GLY A 24 -9.49 -3.35 9.25
N ASP A 25 -8.33 -3.49 8.62
CA ASP A 25 -8.00 -4.59 7.71
C ASP A 25 -7.35 -5.81 8.42
N LEU A 26 -6.93 -5.70 9.69
CA LEU A 26 -6.20 -6.78 10.40
C LEU A 26 -6.90 -8.13 10.35
N PRO A 27 -8.23 -8.26 10.61
CA PRO A 27 -8.91 -9.55 10.53
C PRO A 27 -8.80 -10.19 9.15
N ARG A 28 -8.87 -9.39 8.08
CA ARG A 28 -8.80 -9.85 6.70
C ARG A 28 -7.37 -10.17 6.28
N LEU A 29 -6.40 -9.34 6.67
CA LEU A 29 -4.98 -9.62 6.45
C LEU A 29 -4.50 -10.90 7.15
N ARG A 30 -5.06 -11.22 8.34
CA ARG A 30 -4.80 -12.50 9.01
C ARG A 30 -5.30 -13.69 8.18
N GLN A 31 -6.48 -13.58 7.56
CA GLN A 31 -7.02 -14.62 6.67
C GLN A 31 -6.19 -14.79 5.39
N LEU A 32 -5.57 -13.71 4.93
CA LEU A 32 -4.71 -13.68 3.75
C LEU A 32 -3.24 -14.00 4.08
N SER A 33 -2.93 -14.45 5.29
CA SER A 33 -1.57 -14.77 5.71
C SER A 33 -0.93 -15.80 4.77
N GLY A 34 0.27 -15.50 4.28
CA GLY A 34 0.99 -16.32 3.30
C GLY A 34 0.74 -15.93 1.85
N SER A 35 -0.27 -15.08 1.58
CA SER A 35 -0.49 -14.47 0.27
C SER A 35 0.16 -13.09 0.17
N VAL A 36 0.26 -12.56 -1.05
CA VAL A 36 0.63 -11.16 -1.31
C VAL A 36 -0.59 -10.43 -1.84
N VAL A 37 -1.00 -9.39 -1.12
CA VAL A 37 -2.02 -8.46 -1.58
C VAL A 37 -1.35 -7.35 -2.38
N THR A 38 -1.84 -7.09 -3.59
CA THR A 38 -1.38 -5.98 -4.42
C THR A 38 -2.48 -4.94 -4.52
N VAL A 39 -2.16 -3.70 -4.19
CA VAL A 39 -3.05 -2.55 -4.32
C VAL A 39 -2.56 -1.70 -5.48
N ASP A 40 -3.40 -1.49 -6.48
CA ASP A 40 -3.21 -0.44 -7.47
C ASP A 40 -3.62 0.90 -6.81
N LEU A 41 -2.65 1.78 -6.60
CA LEU A 41 -2.87 3.06 -5.92
C LEU A 41 -3.57 4.08 -6.83
N LEU A 42 -3.57 3.90 -8.15
CA LEU A 42 -4.25 4.79 -9.08
C LEU A 42 -5.75 4.47 -9.12
N SER A 43 -6.13 3.19 -9.06
CA SER A 43 -7.54 2.77 -9.07
C SER A 43 -8.13 2.53 -7.67
N GLY A 44 -7.30 2.23 -6.67
CA GLY A 44 -7.73 1.78 -5.34
C GLY A 44 -8.16 0.31 -5.29
N THR A 45 -7.83 -0.48 -6.33
CA THR A 45 -8.20 -1.89 -6.41
C THR A 45 -7.18 -2.76 -5.66
N ALA A 46 -7.65 -3.65 -4.79
CA ALA A 46 -6.81 -4.65 -4.14
C ALA A 46 -7.01 -6.03 -4.78
N THR A 47 -5.92 -6.72 -5.08
CA THR A 47 -5.93 -8.06 -5.68
C THR A 47 -5.06 -9.04 -4.89
N VAL A 48 -5.41 -10.32 -4.94
CA VAL A 48 -4.58 -11.44 -4.47
C VAL A 48 -4.59 -12.48 -5.58
N GLU A 49 -3.40 -12.92 -6.01
CA GLU A 49 -3.27 -13.91 -7.10
C GLU A 49 -4.10 -13.52 -8.34
N ASP A 50 -3.99 -12.25 -8.75
CA ASP A 50 -4.71 -11.63 -9.88
C ASP A 50 -6.24 -11.62 -9.77
N ARG A 51 -6.79 -11.88 -8.59
CA ARG A 51 -8.23 -11.77 -8.31
C ARG A 51 -8.53 -10.57 -7.42
N GLU A 52 -9.49 -9.76 -7.82
CA GLU A 52 -9.96 -8.63 -7.03
C GLU A 52 -10.57 -9.09 -5.70
N LEU A 53 -10.17 -8.43 -4.62
CA LEU A 53 -10.75 -8.65 -3.29
C LEU A 53 -12.11 -7.96 -3.22
N SER A 54 -13.16 -8.73 -2.92
CA SER A 54 -14.51 -8.21 -2.66
C SER A 54 -15.03 -8.70 -1.30
N PRO A 55 -15.38 -7.78 -0.37
CA PRO A 55 -15.05 -6.36 -0.38
C PRO A 55 -13.54 -6.09 -0.46
N SER A 56 -13.16 -4.92 -0.97
CA SER A 56 -11.77 -4.46 -0.99
C SER A 56 -11.26 -4.18 0.44
N LEU A 57 -9.95 -3.96 0.59
CA LEU A 57 -9.37 -3.50 1.85
C LEU A 57 -9.57 -1.99 2.01
N GLU A 58 -9.82 -1.53 3.24
CA GLU A 58 -10.00 -0.10 3.53
C GLU A 58 -8.75 0.71 3.17
N ILE A 59 -7.56 0.15 3.43
CA ILE A 59 -6.28 0.75 3.09
C ILE A 59 -6.13 1.02 1.58
N ALA A 60 -6.79 0.24 0.72
CA ALA A 60 -6.70 0.41 -0.72
C ALA A 60 -7.41 1.69 -1.18
N GLU A 61 -8.62 1.94 -0.65
CA GLU A 61 -9.36 3.18 -0.92
C GLU A 61 -8.63 4.38 -0.30
N GLU A 62 -8.16 4.25 0.95
CA GLU A 62 -7.48 5.33 1.66
C GLU A 62 -6.20 5.79 0.94
N THR A 63 -5.32 4.85 0.60
CA THR A 63 -4.04 5.17 -0.04
C THR A 63 -4.23 5.70 -1.46
N SER A 64 -5.24 5.23 -2.20
CA SER A 64 -5.57 5.78 -3.51
C SER A 64 -6.12 7.21 -3.42
N ARG A 65 -7.04 7.47 -2.47
CA ARG A 65 -7.57 8.82 -2.21
C ARG A 65 -6.43 9.76 -1.82
N TRP A 66 -5.58 9.34 -0.90
CA TRP A 66 -4.42 10.13 -0.48
C TRP A 66 -3.51 10.49 -1.66
N LEU A 67 -3.22 9.53 -2.56
CA LEU A 67 -2.34 9.76 -3.71
C LEU A 67 -2.95 10.79 -4.67
N ARG A 68 -4.25 10.68 -4.94
CA ARG A 68 -5.01 11.62 -5.77
C ARG A 68 -5.00 13.03 -5.20
N ASP A 69 -5.25 13.16 -3.90
CA ASP A 69 -5.23 14.45 -3.20
C ASP A 69 -3.82 15.05 -3.21
N ARG A 70 -2.79 14.22 -3.13
CA ARG A 70 -1.38 14.66 -3.22
C ARG A 70 -1.06 15.19 -4.62
N PHE A 71 -1.48 14.50 -5.68
CA PHE A 71 -1.30 14.98 -7.05
C PHE A 71 -1.95 16.34 -7.28
N GLN A 72 -3.19 16.52 -6.82
CA GLN A 72 -3.89 17.81 -6.92
C GLN A 72 -3.17 18.91 -6.14
N ARG A 73 -2.81 18.63 -4.88
CA ARG A 73 -2.17 19.61 -3.99
C ARG A 73 -0.81 20.08 -4.50
N ASP A 74 -0.02 19.17 -5.06
CA ASP A 74 1.35 19.50 -5.52
C ASP A 74 1.43 19.84 -7.02
N GLY A 75 0.29 19.86 -7.71
CA GLY A 75 0.24 20.15 -9.16
C GLY A 75 0.98 19.11 -10.00
N VAL A 76 0.97 17.84 -9.59
CA VAL A 76 1.57 16.74 -10.36
C VAL A 76 0.56 16.29 -11.43
N PRO A 77 0.90 16.37 -12.73
CA PRO A 77 0.04 15.85 -13.79
C PRO A 77 -0.24 14.36 -13.59
N ALA A 78 -1.48 13.92 -13.77
CA ALA A 78 -1.87 12.52 -13.56
C ALA A 78 -1.05 11.52 -14.38
N GLN A 79 -0.59 11.92 -15.56
CA GLN A 79 0.22 11.10 -16.48
C GLN A 79 1.69 10.96 -16.07
N THR A 80 2.13 11.69 -15.04
CA THR A 80 3.50 11.62 -14.54
C THR A 80 3.83 10.22 -14.03
N VAL A 81 2.86 9.59 -13.39
CA VAL A 81 2.99 8.28 -12.76
C VAL A 81 2.27 7.29 -13.65
N THR A 82 3.04 6.39 -14.25
CA THR A 82 2.53 5.38 -15.18
C THR A 82 2.00 4.16 -14.45
N ALA A 83 2.56 3.86 -13.29
CA ALA A 83 2.06 2.84 -12.38
C ALA A 83 2.37 3.21 -10.93
N ALA A 84 1.47 2.88 -10.02
CA ALA A 84 1.71 2.99 -8.58
C ALA A 84 1.09 1.79 -7.90
N ARG A 85 1.93 0.95 -7.29
CA ARG A 85 1.52 -0.30 -6.64
C ARG A 85 2.00 -0.32 -5.20
N MET A 86 1.15 -0.76 -4.29
CA MET A 86 1.54 -1.10 -2.93
C MET A 86 1.31 -2.59 -2.71
N THR A 87 2.27 -3.28 -2.12
CA THR A 87 2.12 -4.69 -1.72
C THR A 87 2.05 -4.81 -0.22
N LEU A 88 1.18 -5.71 0.25
CA LEU A 88 1.06 -6.11 1.64
C LEU A 88 1.28 -7.63 1.69
N ALA A 89 2.32 -8.08 2.37
CA ALA A 89 2.62 -9.50 2.56
C ALA A 89 2.42 -9.88 4.04
N PRO A 90 1.18 -10.21 4.44
CA PRO A 90 0.89 -10.67 5.79
C PRO A 90 1.49 -12.06 6.06
N ARG A 91 2.09 -12.22 7.24
CA ARG A 91 2.58 -13.49 7.79
C ARG A 91 2.18 -13.58 9.26
N ALA A 92 1.31 -14.53 9.58
CA ALA A 92 0.97 -14.90 10.93
C ALA A 92 1.92 -15.98 11.46
N ASP A 93 2.38 -15.84 12.70
CA ASP A 93 3.13 -16.88 13.39
C ASP A 93 2.24 -17.77 14.27
N ASN A 94 2.83 -18.83 14.83
CA ASN A 94 2.13 -19.78 15.71
C ASN A 94 1.66 -19.16 17.04
N ARG A 95 2.13 -17.95 17.38
CA ARG A 95 1.72 -17.21 18.58
C ARG A 95 0.57 -16.24 18.29
N GLY A 96 0.17 -16.13 17.01
CA GLY A 96 -0.88 -15.23 16.56
C GLY A 96 -0.39 -13.80 16.33
N THR A 97 0.92 -13.54 16.30
CA THR A 97 1.46 -12.26 15.84
C THR A 97 1.34 -12.18 14.33
N LEU A 98 0.75 -11.10 13.82
CA LEU A 98 0.72 -10.79 12.40
C LEU A 98 1.87 -9.83 12.10
N THR A 99 2.79 -10.23 11.23
CA THR A 99 3.74 -9.32 10.59
C THR A 99 3.23 -8.98 9.21
N VAL A 100 3.21 -7.71 8.82
CA VAL A 100 2.92 -7.32 7.44
C VAL A 100 4.14 -6.59 6.89
N GLU A 101 4.73 -7.17 5.86
CA GLU A 101 5.74 -6.49 5.05
C GLU A 101 4.99 -5.62 4.03
N CYS A 102 5.26 -4.33 4.03
CA CYS A 102 4.66 -3.36 3.12
C CYS A 102 5.72 -2.87 2.15
N ALA A 103 5.38 -2.79 0.87
CA ALA A 103 6.22 -2.14 -0.11
C ALA A 103 5.39 -1.25 -1.02
N THR A 104 6.00 -0.21 -1.56
CA THR A 104 5.39 0.64 -2.58
C THR A 104 6.37 0.81 -3.72
N VAL A 105 5.86 0.73 -4.94
CA VAL A 105 6.59 0.97 -6.18
C VAL A 105 5.80 1.98 -6.99
N LEU A 106 6.46 3.08 -7.34
CA LEU A 106 5.92 4.14 -8.18
C LEU A 106 6.82 4.28 -9.41
N GLU A 107 6.22 4.15 -10.58
CA GLU A 107 6.89 4.20 -11.87
C GLU A 107 6.52 5.49 -12.61
N THR A 108 7.51 6.08 -13.26
CA THR A 108 7.36 7.16 -14.24
C THR A 108 8.06 6.73 -15.54
N ASP A 109 7.88 7.49 -16.62
CA ASP A 109 8.54 7.21 -17.91
C ASP A 109 10.07 7.12 -17.84
N SER A 110 10.68 7.72 -16.82
CA SER A 110 12.14 7.83 -16.70
C SER A 110 12.73 7.13 -15.49
N ARG A 111 11.91 6.75 -14.50
CA ARG A 111 12.42 6.26 -13.22
C ARG A 111 11.39 5.50 -12.40
N THR A 112 11.89 4.53 -11.65
CA THR A 112 11.17 3.85 -10.56
C THR A 112 11.61 4.39 -9.20
N TYR A 113 10.65 4.53 -8.29
CA TYR A 113 10.83 4.87 -6.89
C TYR A 113 10.20 3.77 -6.05
N ASP A 114 10.94 3.28 -5.07
CA ASP A 114 10.48 2.22 -4.18
C ASP A 114 10.65 2.59 -2.70
N SER A 115 9.79 1.99 -1.89
CA SER A 115 9.79 2.09 -0.43
C SER A 115 9.39 0.73 0.15
N ARG A 116 9.98 0.37 1.30
CA ARG A 116 9.71 -0.87 2.02
C ARG A 116 9.78 -0.64 3.51
N ASP A 117 8.87 -1.25 4.23
CA ASP A 117 8.86 -1.26 5.70
C ASP A 117 8.08 -2.50 6.18
N ALA A 118 8.14 -2.80 7.47
CA ALA A 118 7.40 -3.90 8.07
C ALA A 118 6.90 -3.51 9.45
N THR A 119 5.72 -4.00 9.80
CA THR A 119 5.09 -3.74 11.09
C THR A 119 4.43 -5.01 11.63
N ARG A 120 4.20 -5.03 12.94
CA ARG A 120 3.80 -6.21 13.69
C ARG A 120 2.66 -5.89 14.63
N TRP A 121 1.67 -6.77 14.66
CA TRP A 121 0.53 -6.71 15.58
C TRP A 121 0.41 -8.00 16.37
N ALA A 122 0.22 -7.85 17.68
CA ALA A 122 -0.06 -8.95 18.56
C ALA A 122 -1.48 -9.49 18.33
N ARG A 123 -1.75 -10.66 18.88
CA ARG A 123 -3.11 -11.21 18.92
C ARG A 123 -3.93 -10.41 19.94
N GLY A 124 -4.91 -9.64 19.48
CA GLY A 124 -5.80 -8.84 20.33
C GLY A 124 -5.68 -7.31 20.16
N ASP A 125 -4.72 -6.86 19.33
CA ASP A 125 -4.73 -5.54 18.71
C ASP A 125 -5.87 -5.43 17.68
#